data_AF-A0A533ZIH2-F1
#
_entry.id   AF-A0A533ZIH2-F1
#
_cell.length_a   1.000
_cell.length_b   1.000
_cell.length_c   1.000
_cell.angle_alpha   90.00
_cell.angle_beta   90.00
_cell.angle_gamma   90.00
#
_symmetry.space_group_name_H-M   'P 1'
#
loop_
_entity.id
_entity.type
_entity.pdbx_description
1 polymer ?
#
loop_
_entity_poly.entity_id
_entity_poly.type
_entity_poly.pdbx_seq_one_letter_code
_entity_poly.pdbx_strand_id
1 'polypeptide(L)' 'MLTGEAEQRVVNGGWRLQPGDWNAGDRLWVVDVVAPYGGLDAITEDLRKRVFPDRTFKVICPAPEGGRPSVQELKGVQVT' A
#
# COMPACT_ATOMS: atom_id res chain seq x y z
N MET A 1 4.27 -1.29 8.76
CA MET A 1 3.79 -0.01 9.32
C MET A 1 4.91 1.01 9.33
N LEU A 2 4.78 2.07 8.53
CA LEU A 2 5.81 3.10 8.35
C LEU A 2 5.61 4.27 9.33
N THR A 3 6.69 4.97 9.66
CA THR A 3 6.63 6.31 10.25
C THR A 3 6.23 7.34 9.19
N GLY A 4 5.89 8.56 9.62
CA GLY A 4 5.63 9.65 8.68
C GLY A 4 6.85 10.05 7.85
N GLU A 5 8.06 9.96 8.42
CA GLU A 5 9.31 10.23 7.71
C GLU A 5 9.60 9.18 6.63
N ALA A 6 9.50 7.89 6.99
CA ALA A 6 9.68 6.80 6.03
C ALA A 6 8.64 6.84 4.91
N GLU A 7 7.37 7.14 5.26
CA GLU A 7 6.32 7.37 4.28
C GLU A 7 6.65 8.50 3.30
N GLN A 8 7.07 9.66 3.81
CA GLN A 8 7.37 10.82 2.98
C GLN A 8 8.52 10.53 2.00
N ARG A 9 9.53 9.78 2.44
CA ARG A 9 10.62 9.32 1.59
C ARG A 9 10.11 8.41 0.46
N VAL A 10 9.24 7.46 0.76
CA VAL A 10 8.62 6.57 -0.24
C VAL A 10 7.84 7.39 -1.27
N VAL A 11 6.94 8.28 -0.83
CA VAL A 11 6.13 9.15 -1.70
C VAL A 11 7.00 10.02 -2.62
N ASN A 12 8.19 10.44 -2.15
CA ASN A 12 9.12 11.28 -2.89
C ASN A 12 10.07 10.50 -3.82
N GLY A 13 9.88 9.18 -3.99
CA GLY A 13 10.69 8.36 -4.88
C GLY A 13 11.82 7.57 -4.21
N GLY A 14 11.93 7.64 -2.89
CA GLY A 14 12.86 6.85 -2.08
C GLY A 14 12.28 5.47 -1.75
N TRP A 15 12.07 4.64 -2.78
CA TRP A 15 11.32 3.37 -2.70
C TRP A 15 11.99 2.27 -1.85
N ARG A 16 13.25 2.45 -1.47
CA ARG A 16 14.00 1.45 -0.70
C ARG A 16 13.80 1.64 0.80
N LEU A 17 12.89 0.85 1.36
CA LEU A 17 12.72 0.73 2.81
C LEU A 17 13.92 0.01 3.43
N GLN A 18 14.42 0.54 4.53
CA GLN A 18 15.37 -0.14 5.40
C GLN A 18 14.63 -1.16 6.28
N PRO A 19 15.29 -2.22 6.77
CA PRO A 19 14.66 -3.19 7.65
C PRO A 19 13.93 -2.56 8.86
N GLY A 20 14.51 -1.51 9.44
CA GLY A 20 13.90 -0.77 10.55
C GLY A 20 12.61 -0.03 10.18
N ASP A 21 12.40 0.33 8.91
CA ASP A 21 11.21 1.09 8.50
C ASP A 21 9.92 0.25 8.55
N TRP A 22 10.02 -1.07 8.40
CA TRP A 22 8.86 -1.94 8.16
C TRP A 22 7.87 -2.01 9.31
N ASN A 23 8.29 -1.75 10.55
CA ASN A 23 7.43 -1.80 11.73
C ASN A 23 7.72 -0.67 12.74
N ALA A 24 8.14 0.49 12.24
CA ALA A 24 8.56 1.61 13.07
C ALA A 24 7.44 2.61 13.39
N GLY A 25 6.27 2.51 12.77
CA GLY A 25 5.19 3.48 12.95
C GLY A 25 3.79 2.88 12.86
N ASP A 26 2.85 3.71 12.43
CA ASP A 26 1.40 3.45 12.47
C ASP A 26 0.71 3.61 11.11
N ARG A 27 1.46 3.96 10.06
CA ARG A 27 0.93 4.11 8.69
C ARG A 27 1.00 2.79 7.94
N LEU A 28 -0.17 2.25 7.57
CA LEU A 28 -0.28 0.97 6.86
C LEU A 28 -0.03 1.17 5.37
N TRP A 29 0.91 0.37 4.84
CA TRP A 29 1.29 0.36 3.44
C TRP A 29 1.27 -1.08 2.92
N VAL A 30 0.68 -1.25 1.75
CA VAL A 30 0.82 -2.45 0.93
C VAL A 30 1.89 -2.12 -0.10
N VAL A 31 3.07 -2.72 0.09
CA VAL A 31 4.28 -2.39 -0.68
C VAL A 31 4.23 -3.01 -2.06
N ASP A 32 3.91 -4.31 -2.14
CA ASP A 32 3.81 -5.04 -3.40
C ASP A 32 2.61 -6.00 -3.38
N VAL A 33 1.90 -6.06 -4.51
CA VAL A 33 0.91 -7.10 -4.80
C VAL A 33 1.29 -7.76 -6.11
N VAL A 34 1.56 -9.06 -6.07
CA VAL A 34 1.97 -9.83 -7.24
C VAL A 34 0.81 -10.72 -7.67
N ALA A 35 0.18 -10.36 -8.79
CA ALA A 35 -1.01 -11.03 -9.32
C ALA A 35 -0.81 -11.39 -10.82
N PRO A 36 0.08 -12.34 -11.15
CA PRO A 36 0.55 -12.56 -12.52
C PRO A 36 -0.53 -13.12 -13.45
N TYR A 37 -1.61 -13.70 -12.89
CA TYR A 37 -2.72 -14.27 -13.63
C TYR A 37 -4.00 -13.42 -13.50
N GLY A 38 -3.86 -12.15 -13.15
CA GLY A 38 -4.97 -11.28 -12.78
C GLY A 38 -5.42 -11.48 -11.34
N GLY A 39 -6.56 -10.87 -10.98
CA GLY A 39 -7.14 -10.95 -9.63
C GLY A 39 -6.77 -9.80 -8.69
N LEU A 40 -6.11 -8.76 -9.20
CA LEU A 40 -5.76 -7.57 -8.40
C LEU A 40 -7.00 -6.94 -7.73
N ASP A 41 -8.13 -6.90 -8.44
CA ASP A 41 -9.38 -6.36 -7.91
C ASP A 41 -9.91 -7.20 -6.73
N ALA A 42 -9.90 -8.53 -6.86
CA ALA A 42 -10.34 -9.44 -5.81
C ALA A 42 -9.43 -9.36 -4.56
N ILE A 43 -8.11 -9.26 -4.76
CA ILE A 43 -7.15 -9.05 -3.67
C ILE A 43 -7.42 -7.71 -2.98
N THR A 44 -7.60 -6.64 -3.76
CA THR A 44 -7.89 -5.30 -3.24
C THR A 44 -9.21 -5.29 -2.45
N GLU A 45 -10.24 -5.98 -2.95
CA GLU A 45 -11.50 -6.14 -2.26
C GLU A 45 -11.36 -6.92 -0.95
N ASP A 46 -10.63 -8.03 -0.95
CA ASP A 46 -10.38 -8.86 0.24
C ASP A 46 -9.58 -8.08 1.30
N LEU A 47 -8.55 -7.32 0.88
CA LEU A 47 -7.80 -6.42 1.74
C LEU A 47 -8.73 -5.40 2.42
N ARG A 48 -9.67 -4.82 1.67
CA ARG A 48 -10.58 -3.80 2.20
C ARG A 48 -11.68 -4.39 3.08
N LYS A 49 -12.19 -5.58 2.80
CA LYS A 49 -13.36 -6.14 3.47
C LYS A 49 -13.02 -7.08 4.63
N ARG A 50 -11.86 -7.73 4.61
CA ARG A 50 -11.51 -8.80 5.54
C ARG A 50 -10.21 -8.59 6.27
N VAL A 51 -9.17 -8.14 5.59
CA VAL A 51 -7.85 -7.97 6.23
C VAL A 51 -7.75 -6.65 7.00
N PHE A 52 -8.22 -5.56 6.39
CA PHE A 52 -8.11 -4.20 6.94
C PHE A 52 -9.44 -3.44 6.92
N PRO A 53 -10.55 -4.01 7.43
CA PRO A 53 -11.87 -3.40 7.29
C PRO A 53 -12.04 -2.09 8.08
N ASP A 54 -11.23 -1.89 9.13
CA ASP A 54 -11.23 -0.70 10.00
C ASP A 54 -10.09 0.27 9.74
N ARG A 55 -9.30 0.07 8.68
CA ARG A 55 -8.06 0.82 8.48
C ARG A 55 -8.03 1.47 7.10
N THR A 56 -7.42 2.64 7.06
CA THR A 56 -6.94 3.24 5.82
C THR A 56 -5.52 2.73 5.57
N PHE A 57 -5.22 2.42 4.31
CA PHE A 57 -3.88 2.01 3.88
C PHE A 57 -3.54 2.58 2.52
N LYS A 58 -2.25 2.65 2.23
CA LYS A 58 -1.73 3.15 0.96
C LYS A 58 -1.12 2.02 0.14
N VAL A 59 -1.29 2.09 -1.17
CA VAL A 59 -0.69 1.20 -2.16
C VAL A 59 0.15 2.02 -3.13
N ILE A 60 1.29 1.46 -3.55
CA ILE A 60 2.06 1.98 -4.68
C ILE A 60 1.55 1.29 -5.93
N CYS A 61 1.04 2.08 -6.87
CA CYS A 61 0.62 1.61 -8.18
C CYS A 61 1.72 1.97 -9.20
N PRO A 62 2.33 0.97 -9.86
CA PRO A 62 3.26 1.21 -10.95
C PRO A 62 2.61 2.10 -12.02
N ALA A 63 3.39 3.00 -12.61
CA ALA A 63 2.89 3.78 -13.73
C ALA A 63 2.79 2.90 -14.98
N PRO A 64 1.82 3.19 -15.88
CA PRO A 64 1.94 2.75 -17.26
C PRO A 64 3.22 3.34 -17.87
N GLU A 65 4.02 2.48 -18.52
CA GLU A 65 5.19 2.84 -19.35
C GLU A 65 6.11 3.96 -18.81
N GLY A 66 7.00 3.62 -17.88
CA GLY A 66 8.13 4.49 -17.49
C GLY A 66 7.76 5.77 -16.72
N GLY A 67 6.48 5.99 -16.43
CA GLY A 67 6.01 7.08 -15.58
C GLY A 67 6.39 6.91 -14.10
N ARG A 68 6.13 7.94 -13.30
CA ARG A 68 6.31 7.87 -11.85
C ARG A 68 5.19 7.03 -11.23
N PRO A 69 5.50 6.05 -10.35
CA PRO A 69 4.48 5.34 -9.60
C PRO A 69 3.55 6.32 -8.88
N SER A 70 2.27 5.97 -8.83
CA SER A 70 1.26 6.73 -8.09
C SER A 70 1.00 6.08 -6.74
N VAL A 71 0.60 6.87 -5.75
CA VAL A 71 0.15 6.36 -4.46
C VAL A 71 -1.36 6.49 -4.42
N GLN A 72 -2.05 5.39 -4.12
CA GLN A 72 -3.49 5.41 -3.86
C GLN A 72 -3.75 5.16 -2.38
N GLU A 73 -4.69 5.89 -1.81
CA GLU A 73 -5.19 5.67 -0.46
C GLU A 73 -6.51 4.92 -0.52
N LEU A 74 -6.57 3.77 0.14
CA LEU A 74 -7.71 2.86 0.18
C LEU A 74 -8.26 2.79 1.59
N LYS A 75 -9.58 2.78 1.70
CA LYS A 75 -10.30 2.65 2.97
C LYS A 75 -10.88 1.24 3.09
N GLY A 76 -10.69 0.63 4.25
CA GLY A 76 -11.44 -0.53 4.68
C GLY A 76 -12.95 -0.30 4.59
N VAL A 77 -13.68 -1.40 4.38
CA VAL A 77 -15.14 -1.41 4.32
C VAL A 77 -15.64 -2.46 5.29
N GLN A 78 -16.35 -2.02 6.32
CA GLN A 78 -17.06 -2.92 7.22
C GLN A 78 -18.16 -3.65 6.43
N VAL A 79 -18.10 -4.97 6.40
CA VAL A 79 -19.16 -5.80 5.82
C VAL A 79 -20.12 -6.14 6.96
N THR A 80 -21.33 -5.59 6.90
CA THR A 80 -22.44 -5.89 7.82
C THR A 80 -23.11 -7.21 7.43
#